data_AF-A0AAD4WJU4-F1
#
_entry.id   AF-A0AAD4WJU4-F1
#
_cell.length_a   1.000
_cell.length_b   1.000
_cell.length_c   1.000
_cell.angle_alpha   90.00
_cell.angle_beta   90.00
_cell.angle_gamma   90.00
#
_symmetry.space_group_name_H-M   'P 1'
#
loop_
_entity.id
_entity.type
_entity.pdbx_description
1 polymer ?
#
loop_
_entity_poly.entity_id
_entity_poly.type
_entity_poly.pdbx_seq_one_letter_code
_entity_poly.pdbx_strand_id
1 'polypeptide(L)'
;MMDLMVDSTATLLRPWESKIESEGGIAVLGVDEEMRSLSADIISRACFGSSYSEGKEIFLKLRTLQRIMSQGNIGIPGIRYLPTKNNREAWRLEKEIHSMILKDNFIVDDCKNVYFAGHETSAVTTSWSLMLLAANPEWQAQARAEVLELCRDGVPDADALRSMKTVILSLILSKFCFSLSPAYQHCPAFRLVIEPDHGLNLHMRRV
;
A
#
# COMPACT_ATOMS: atom_id res chain seq x y z
N MET A 1 6.29 -15.41 4.61
CA MET A 1 6.03 -13.98 4.32
C MET A 1 5.79 -13.74 2.84
N MET A 2 6.59 -14.30 1.93
CA MET A 2 6.37 -14.10 0.49
C MET A 2 5.03 -14.65 0.01
N ASP A 3 4.64 -15.86 0.41
CA ASP A 3 3.32 -16.45 0.04
C ASP A 3 2.15 -15.54 0.46
N LEU A 4 2.23 -14.98 1.67
CA LEU A 4 1.25 -14.02 2.18
C LEU A 4 1.19 -12.76 1.31
N MET A 5 2.34 -12.21 0.88
CA MET A 5 2.37 -11.06 -0.01
C MET A 5 1.76 -11.40 -1.38
N VAL A 6 2.05 -12.59 -1.92
CA VAL A 6 1.47 -13.08 -3.17
C VAL A 6 -0.05 -13.20 -3.04
N ASP A 7 -0.54 -13.82 -1.97
CA ASP A 7 -1.97 -14.03 -1.73
C ASP A 7 -2.72 -12.70 -1.52
N SER A 8 -2.18 -11.78 -0.72
CA SER A 8 -2.75 -10.45 -0.53
C SER A 8 -2.77 -9.66 -1.83
N THR A 9 -1.70 -9.71 -2.62
CA THR A 9 -1.63 -9.02 -3.91
C THR A 9 -2.60 -9.64 -4.91
N ALA A 10 -2.67 -10.97 -5.00
CA ALA A 10 -3.62 -11.66 -5.88
C ALA A 10 -5.08 -11.30 -5.52
N THR A 11 -5.39 -11.14 -4.24
CA THR A 11 -6.71 -10.68 -3.77
C THR A 11 -7.03 -9.26 -4.25
N LEU A 12 -6.04 -8.37 -4.24
CA LEU A 12 -6.17 -6.99 -4.74
C LEU A 12 -6.35 -6.93 -6.27
N LEU A 13 -5.60 -7.75 -7.02
CA LEU A 13 -5.58 -7.68 -8.48
C LEU A 13 -6.81 -8.31 -9.15
N ARG A 14 -7.49 -9.26 -8.50
CA ARG A 14 -8.72 -9.90 -9.04
C ARG A 14 -9.83 -8.88 -9.38
N PRO A 15 -10.19 -7.94 -8.49
CA PRO A 15 -11.11 -6.85 -8.82
C PRO A 15 -10.66 -5.99 -10.01
N TRP A 16 -9.35 -5.77 -10.16
CA TRP A 16 -8.82 -4.98 -11.27
C TRP A 16 -9.01 -5.71 -12.60
N GLU A 17 -8.71 -7.02 -12.65
CA GLU A 17 -8.95 -7.88 -13.81
C GLU A 17 -10.43 -7.84 -14.22
N SER A 18 -11.33 -8.05 -13.26
CA SER A 18 -12.77 -8.02 -13.51
C SER A 18 -13.26 -6.66 -14.02
N LYS A 19 -12.73 -5.56 -13.45
CA LYS A 19 -13.09 -4.20 -13.89
C LYS A 19 -12.63 -3.93 -15.33
N ILE A 20 -11.39 -4.29 -15.66
CA ILE A 20 -10.83 -4.16 -17.01
C ILE A 20 -11.67 -4.95 -18.03
N GLU A 21 -12.07 -6.18 -17.69
CA GLU A 21 -12.92 -7.00 -18.56
C GLU A 21 -14.30 -6.37 -18.76
N SER A 22 -14.90 -5.80 -17.71
CA SER A 22 -16.20 -5.15 -17.78
C SER A 22 -16.20 -3.84 -18.58
N GLU A 23 -15.06 -3.13 -18.64
CA GLU A 23 -14.90 -1.85 -19.35
C GLU A 23 -14.37 -2.03 -20.79
N GLY A 24 -14.35 -3.26 -21.32
CA GLY A 24 -13.97 -3.52 -22.71
C GLY A 24 -12.45 -3.59 -22.95
N GLY A 25 -11.67 -3.92 -21.91
CA GLY A 25 -10.25 -4.24 -22.01
C GLY A 25 -9.29 -3.15 -21.55
N ILE A 26 -9.78 -1.94 -21.26
CA ILE A 26 -9.00 -0.86 -20.65
C ILE A 26 -9.85 -0.22 -19.55
N ALA A 27 -9.29 -0.05 -18.35
CA ALA A 27 -9.95 0.65 -17.25
C ALA A 27 -9.03 1.69 -16.59
N VAL A 28 -9.63 2.74 -16.02
CA VAL A 28 -8.92 3.71 -15.20
C VAL A 28 -8.96 3.27 -13.73
N LEU A 29 -7.78 3.09 -13.14
CA LEU A 29 -7.61 2.60 -11.77
C LEU A 29 -6.78 3.59 -10.95
N GLY A 30 -7.30 3.99 -9.80
CA GLY A 30 -6.57 4.74 -8.78
C GLY A 30 -5.73 3.77 -7.96
N VAL A 31 -4.40 3.84 -8.10
CA VAL A 31 -3.51 2.81 -7.53
C VAL A 31 -2.93 3.17 -6.17
N ASP A 32 -2.88 4.44 -5.79
CA ASP A 32 -2.20 4.86 -4.57
C ASP A 32 -2.96 4.43 -3.30
N GLU A 33 -4.28 4.59 -3.25
CA GLU A 33 -5.09 4.08 -2.14
C GLU A 33 -5.08 2.54 -2.10
N GLU A 34 -5.07 1.88 -3.25
CA GLU A 34 -4.97 0.42 -3.33
C GLU A 34 -3.63 -0.10 -2.80
N MET A 35 -2.51 0.58 -3.10
CA MET A 35 -1.20 0.23 -2.52
C MET A 35 -1.17 0.44 -1.01
N ARG A 36 -1.81 1.50 -0.49
CA ARG A 36 -1.96 1.70 0.96
C ARG A 36 -2.83 0.61 1.58
N SER A 37 -3.92 0.23 0.94
CA SER A 37 -4.79 -0.86 1.39
C SER A 37 -4.03 -2.20 1.42
N LEU A 38 -3.27 -2.51 0.37
CA LEU A 38 -2.47 -3.72 0.26
C LEU A 38 -1.36 -3.77 1.32
N SER A 39 -0.62 -2.68 1.53
CA SER A 39 0.42 -2.60 2.56
C SER A 39 -0.18 -2.81 3.95
N ALA A 40 -1.34 -2.20 4.23
CA ALA A 40 -2.04 -2.41 5.49
C ALA A 40 -2.48 -3.87 5.65
N ASP A 41 -3.04 -4.50 4.61
CA ASP A 41 -3.46 -5.91 4.64
C ASP A 41 -2.27 -6.86 4.88
N ILE A 42 -1.14 -6.65 4.19
CA ILE A 42 0.08 -7.46 4.35
C ILE A 42 0.62 -7.34 5.78
N ILE A 43 0.78 -6.12 6.29
CA ILE A 43 1.25 -5.90 7.67
C ILE A 43 0.25 -6.52 8.65
N SER A 44 -1.06 -6.38 8.39
CA SER A 44 -2.08 -6.95 9.26
C SER A 44 -2.01 -8.47 9.34
N ARG A 45 -1.94 -9.15 8.19
CA ARG A 45 -1.85 -10.61 8.16
C ARG A 45 -0.52 -11.10 8.73
N ALA A 46 0.57 -10.36 8.50
CA ALA A 46 1.89 -10.71 9.04
C ALA A 46 1.94 -10.60 10.56
N CYS A 47 1.33 -9.55 11.11
CA CYS A 47 1.28 -9.28 12.54
C CYS A 47 0.27 -10.16 13.29
N PHE A 48 -0.89 -10.43 12.69
CA PHE A 48 -2.04 -11.04 13.37
C PHE A 48 -2.39 -12.46 12.94
N GLY A 49 -1.85 -12.96 11.81
CA GLY A 49 -2.06 -14.34 11.38
C GLY A 49 -3.53 -14.76 11.42
N SER A 50 -3.84 -15.77 12.23
CA SER A 50 -5.20 -16.30 12.44
C SER A 50 -6.18 -15.32 13.09
N SER A 51 -5.69 -14.32 13.83
CA SER A 51 -6.47 -13.26 14.47
C SER A 51 -6.61 -12.00 13.59
N TYR A 52 -6.41 -12.13 12.27
CA TYR A 52 -6.51 -11.01 11.32
C TYR A 52 -7.79 -10.17 11.48
N SER A 53 -8.94 -10.83 11.69
CA SER A 53 -10.23 -10.15 11.85
C SER A 53 -10.26 -9.20 13.06
N GLU A 54 -9.57 -9.58 14.14
CA GLU A 54 -9.46 -8.80 15.38
C GLU A 54 -8.43 -7.66 15.20
N GLY A 55 -7.30 -7.95 14.54
CA GLY A 55 -6.28 -6.94 14.20
C GLY A 55 -6.77 -5.84 13.26
N LYS A 56 -7.75 -6.12 12.39
CA LYS A 56 -8.28 -5.16 11.42
C LYS A 56 -8.83 -3.89 12.08
N GLU A 57 -9.45 -4.01 13.26
CA GLU A 57 -9.94 -2.83 13.99
C GLU A 57 -8.78 -1.95 14.49
N ILE A 58 -7.71 -2.57 15.02
CA ILE A 58 -6.50 -1.87 15.47
C ILE A 58 -5.87 -1.11 14.29
N PHE A 59 -5.76 -1.74 13.11
CA PHE A 59 -5.22 -1.07 11.93
C PHE A 59 -6.08 0.08 11.41
N LEU A 60 -7.41 -0.04 11.50
CA LEU A 60 -8.30 1.06 11.15
C LEU A 60 -8.05 2.28 12.05
N LYS A 61 -7.85 2.05 13.36
CA LYS A 61 -7.50 3.10 14.32
C LYS A 61 -6.10 3.66 14.08
N LEU A 62 -5.11 2.81 13.78
CA LEU A 62 -3.74 3.23 13.44
C LEU A 62 -3.71 4.09 12.17
N ARG A 63 -4.45 3.71 11.13
CA ARG A 63 -4.60 4.51 9.90
C ARG A 63 -5.21 5.87 10.18
N THR A 64 -6.25 5.89 11.01
CA THR A 64 -6.93 7.15 11.40
C THR A 64 -5.97 8.05 12.18
N LEU A 65 -5.22 7.48 13.14
CA LEU A 65 -4.22 8.20 13.91
C LEU A 65 -3.13 8.78 13.00
N GLN A 66 -2.60 8.00 12.06
CA GLN A 66 -1.59 8.44 11.10
C GLN A 66 -2.10 9.58 10.20
N ARG A 67 -3.35 9.53 9.75
CA ARG A 67 -3.98 10.60 8.97
C ARG A 67 -4.15 11.89 9.77
N ILE A 68 -4.52 11.79 11.05
CA ILE A 68 -4.60 12.97 11.93
C ILE A 68 -3.21 13.58 12.13
N MET A 69 -2.20 12.72 12.32
CA MET A 69 -0.82 13.17 12.46
C MET A 69 -0.28 13.81 11.17
N SER A 70 -0.67 13.33 9.99
CA SER A 70 -0.24 13.86 8.69
C SER A 70 -0.88 15.21 8.33
N GLN A 71 -1.99 15.57 8.98
CA GLN A 71 -2.67 16.85 8.81
C GLN A 71 -2.23 17.92 9.84
N GLY A 72 -1.40 17.57 10.81
CA GLY A 72 -0.89 18.49 11.83
C GLY A 72 0.31 19.30 11.33
N ASN A 73 0.67 20.35 12.08
CA ASN A 73 1.95 21.05 11.92
C ASN A 73 3.10 20.16 12.40
N ILE A 74 3.48 19.18 11.57
CA ILE A 74 4.64 18.32 11.79
C ILE A 74 5.89 19.21 11.87
N GLY A 75 6.69 19.04 12.93
CA GLY A 75 7.97 19.72 13.08
C GLY A 75 7.97 20.95 14.00
N ILE A 76 6.83 21.39 14.54
CA ILE A 76 6.79 22.41 15.59
C ILE A 76 6.86 21.73 16.97
N PRO A 77 7.94 21.88 17.75
CA PRO A 77 8.03 21.30 19.08
C PRO A 77 6.87 21.77 19.97
N GLY A 78 6.29 20.85 20.74
CA GLY A 78 5.25 21.17 21.72
C GLY A 78 3.82 21.20 21.18
N ILE A 79 3.59 21.37 19.87
CA ILE A 79 2.24 21.54 19.31
C ILE A 79 1.36 20.31 19.50
N ARG A 80 1.96 19.11 19.57
CA ARG A 80 1.28 17.83 19.83
C ARG A 80 0.64 17.72 21.22
N TYR A 81 1.06 18.56 22.17
CA TYR A 81 0.54 18.56 23.54
C TYR A 81 -0.57 19.59 23.77
N LEU A 82 -0.82 20.48 22.79
CA LEU A 82 -1.89 21.46 22.89
C LEU A 82 -3.25 20.79 22.70
N PRO A 83 -4.31 21.19 23.43
CA PRO A 83 -5.60 20.53 23.40
C PRO A 83 -6.46 20.93 22.17
N THR A 84 -5.90 20.83 20.96
CA THR A 84 -6.61 21.04 19.68
C THR A 84 -7.59 19.89 19.41
N LYS A 85 -8.55 20.07 18.48
CA LYS A 85 -9.50 19.01 18.11
C LYS A 85 -8.75 17.76 17.61
N ASN A 86 -7.79 17.94 16.70
CA ASN A 86 -6.97 16.87 16.14
C ASN A 86 -6.15 16.16 17.21
N ASN A 87 -5.50 16.89 18.12
CA ASN A 87 -4.69 16.27 19.16
C ASN A 87 -5.55 15.50 20.17
N ARG A 88 -6.74 16.01 20.54
CA ARG A 88 -7.66 15.28 21.42
C ARG A 88 -8.14 13.98 20.80
N GLU A 89 -8.41 13.99 19.49
CA GLU A 89 -8.78 12.79 18.75
C GLU A 89 -7.62 11.81 18.66
N ALA A 90 -6.41 12.29 18.35
CA ALA A 90 -5.19 11.48 18.38
C ALA A 90 -4.96 10.82 19.75
N TRP A 91 -5.06 11.56 20.85
CA TRP A 91 -4.93 11.01 22.21
C TRP A 91 -6.01 9.98 22.54
N ARG A 92 -7.24 10.20 22.06
CA ARG A 92 -8.33 9.22 22.23
C ARG A 92 -8.00 7.93 21.49
N LEU A 93 -7.60 8.02 20.23
CA LEU A 93 -7.23 6.87 19.41
C LEU A 93 -6.03 6.14 20.02
N GLU A 94 -4.99 6.84 20.48
CA GLU A 94 -3.86 6.23 21.17
C GLU A 94 -4.29 5.47 22.42
N LYS A 95 -5.19 6.04 23.22
CA LYS A 95 -5.73 5.36 24.42
C LYS A 95 -6.56 4.12 24.06
N GLU A 96 -7.41 4.21 23.05
CA GLU A 96 -8.21 3.07 22.56
C GLU A 96 -7.32 1.96 22.03
N ILE A 97 -6.35 2.30 21.17
CA ILE A 97 -5.35 1.36 20.66
C ILE A 97 -4.67 0.69 21.85
N HIS A 98 -4.07 1.45 22.77
CA HIS A 98 -3.37 0.92 23.94
C HIS A 98 -4.26 0.01 24.81
N SER A 99 -5.54 0.36 24.99
CA SER A 99 -6.47 -0.50 25.72
C SER A 99 -6.77 -1.82 25.00
N MET A 100 -6.78 -1.84 23.66
CA MET A 100 -6.91 -3.08 22.88
C MET A 100 -5.62 -3.91 22.99
N ILE A 101 -4.44 -3.27 22.99
CA ILE A 101 -3.14 -3.93 23.22
C ILE A 101 -3.12 -4.68 24.56
N LEU A 102 -3.54 -4.01 25.63
CA LEU A 102 -3.47 -4.54 26.99
C LEU A 102 -4.46 -5.69 27.25
N LYS A 103 -5.57 -5.75 26.52
CA LYS A 103 -6.59 -6.80 26.72
C LYS A 103 -6.19 -8.14 26.11
N ASP A 104 -5.49 -8.10 24.97
CA ASP A 104 -5.26 -9.30 24.17
C ASP A 104 -3.85 -9.89 24.33
N ASN A 105 -3.03 -9.36 25.25
CA ASN A 105 -1.64 -9.78 25.48
C ASN A 105 -0.83 -9.85 24.18
N PHE A 106 -1.22 -9.01 23.22
CA PHE A 106 -0.86 -9.13 21.82
C PHE A 106 0.42 -8.32 21.54
N ILE A 107 1.21 -8.74 20.56
CA ILE A 107 2.47 -8.09 20.11
C ILE A 107 2.19 -6.72 19.43
N VAL A 108 1.17 -5.95 19.87
CA VAL A 108 0.65 -4.80 19.11
C VAL A 108 1.62 -3.62 19.15
N ASP A 109 2.39 -3.44 20.22
CA ASP A 109 3.35 -2.33 20.30
C ASP A 109 4.43 -2.45 19.21
N ASP A 110 4.93 -3.66 18.97
CA ASP A 110 5.82 -3.92 17.84
C ASP A 110 5.10 -3.75 16.50
N CYS A 111 3.84 -4.19 16.41
CA CYS A 111 3.02 -4.02 15.19
C CYS A 111 2.74 -2.54 14.86
N LYS A 112 2.57 -1.69 15.88
CA LYS A 112 2.41 -0.24 15.72
C LYS A 112 3.66 0.34 15.08
N ASN A 113 4.85 -0.01 15.60
CA ASN A 113 6.11 0.46 15.04
C ASN A 113 6.30 -0.01 13.59
N VAL A 114 6.04 -1.29 13.31
CA VAL A 114 6.12 -1.85 11.95
C VAL A 114 5.13 -1.14 11.02
N TYR A 115 3.89 -0.90 11.47
CA TYR A 115 2.89 -0.20 10.68
C TYR A 115 3.31 1.23 10.35
N PHE A 116 3.64 2.04 11.35
CA PHE A 116 4.03 3.43 11.12
C PHE A 116 5.29 3.57 10.26
N ALA A 117 6.26 2.66 10.41
CA ALA A 117 7.49 2.69 9.62
C ALA A 117 7.29 2.16 8.19
N GLY A 118 6.51 1.08 8.03
CA GLY A 118 6.46 0.31 6.79
C GLY A 118 5.25 0.59 5.90
N HIS A 119 4.13 1.05 6.46
CA HIS A 119 2.85 1.13 5.75
C HIS A 119 2.88 2.15 4.60
N GLU A 120 3.02 3.42 4.93
CA GLU A 120 3.02 4.53 3.96
C GLU A 120 4.28 4.49 3.07
N THR A 121 5.44 4.19 3.63
CA THR A 121 6.72 4.18 2.89
C THR A 121 6.69 3.15 1.75
N SER A 122 6.24 1.93 2.02
CA SER A 122 6.16 0.86 1.01
C SER A 122 5.06 1.13 -0.01
N ALA A 123 3.90 1.60 0.44
CA ALA A 123 2.78 1.91 -0.45
C ALA A 123 3.16 3.01 -1.44
N VAL A 124 3.67 4.13 -0.93
CA VAL A 124 4.04 5.30 -1.73
C VAL A 124 5.24 5.01 -2.65
N THR A 125 6.23 4.24 -2.18
CA THR A 125 7.34 3.79 -3.06
C THR A 125 6.82 2.96 -4.23
N THR A 126 5.85 2.08 -3.97
CA THR A 126 5.21 1.27 -5.02
C THR A 126 4.42 2.14 -5.99
N SER A 127 3.63 3.10 -5.47
CA SER A 127 2.89 4.06 -6.30
C SER A 127 3.81 4.90 -7.19
N TRP A 128 4.91 5.46 -6.66
CA TRP A 128 5.86 6.21 -7.46
C TRP A 128 6.57 5.34 -8.50
N SER A 129 6.90 4.09 -8.15
CA SER A 129 7.48 3.13 -9.10
C SER A 129 6.51 2.85 -10.25
N LEU A 130 5.22 2.61 -9.96
CA LEU A 130 4.20 2.44 -10.98
C LEU A 130 4.04 3.70 -11.86
N MET A 131 4.04 4.90 -11.26
CA MET A 131 4.02 6.16 -11.99
C MET A 131 5.20 6.27 -12.97
N LEU A 132 6.42 6.00 -12.50
CA LEU A 132 7.63 6.06 -13.32
C LEU A 132 7.61 5.05 -14.47
N LEU A 133 7.16 3.81 -14.20
CA LEU A 133 6.98 2.79 -15.23
C LEU A 133 5.85 3.14 -16.22
N ALA A 134 4.81 3.83 -15.77
CA ALA A 134 3.74 4.31 -16.63
C ALA A 134 4.19 5.44 -17.57
N ALA A 135 5.09 6.29 -17.09
CA ALA A 135 5.68 7.40 -17.85
C ALA A 135 6.77 6.95 -18.83
N ASN A 136 7.37 5.78 -18.62
CA ASN A 136 8.50 5.26 -19.41
C ASN A 136 8.17 3.85 -19.95
N PRO A 137 7.47 3.74 -21.10
CA PRO A 137 7.04 2.46 -21.66
C PRO A 137 8.17 1.46 -21.92
N GLU A 138 9.36 1.95 -22.32
CA GLU A 138 10.54 1.10 -22.52
C GLU A 138 11.01 0.46 -21.21
N TRP A 139 11.04 1.21 -20.11
CA TRP A 139 11.40 0.68 -18.79
C TRP A 139 10.39 -0.36 -18.31
N GLN A 140 9.10 -0.11 -18.56
CA GLN A 140 8.05 -1.09 -18.26
C GLN A 140 8.19 -2.37 -19.07
N ALA A 141 8.53 -2.26 -20.36
CA ALA A 141 8.74 -3.43 -21.22
C ALA A 141 9.95 -4.25 -20.75
N GLN A 142 11.06 -3.60 -20.42
CA GLN A 142 12.27 -4.24 -19.89
C GLN A 142 12.00 -4.92 -18.55
N ALA A 143 11.41 -4.19 -17.59
CA ALA A 143 11.07 -4.74 -16.28
C ALA A 143 10.09 -5.92 -16.39
N ARG A 144 9.12 -5.86 -17.31
CA ARG A 144 8.21 -6.98 -17.57
C ARG A 144 8.95 -8.19 -18.13
N ALA A 145 9.85 -7.99 -19.09
CA ALA A 145 10.63 -9.09 -19.67
C ALA A 145 11.44 -9.83 -18.59
N GLU A 146 12.12 -9.09 -17.71
CA GLU A 146 12.85 -9.66 -16.57
C GLU A 146 11.92 -10.47 -15.64
N VAL A 147 10.74 -9.94 -15.32
CA VAL A 147 9.76 -10.63 -14.47
C VAL A 147 9.25 -11.91 -15.13
N LEU A 148 8.98 -11.90 -16.44
CA LEU A 148 8.49 -13.08 -17.16
C LEU A 148 9.57 -14.16 -17.30
N GLU A 149 10.85 -13.79 -17.41
CA GLU A 149 11.96 -14.76 -17.39
C GLU A 149 12.05 -15.50 -16.04
N LEU A 150 11.77 -14.79 -14.93
CA LEU A 150 11.73 -15.36 -13.58
C LEU A 150 10.44 -16.17 -13.32
N CYS A 151 9.32 -15.80 -13.94
CA CYS A 151 8.01 -16.42 -13.77
C CYS A 151 7.63 -17.35 -14.93
N ARG A 152 8.45 -18.38 -15.20
CA ARG A 152 8.32 -19.25 -16.38
C ARG A 152 6.91 -19.83 -16.64
N ASP A 153 6.10 -20.04 -15.59
CA ASP A 153 4.73 -20.57 -15.67
C ASP A 153 3.64 -19.62 -15.11
N GLY A 154 3.93 -18.32 -14.99
CA GLY A 154 2.99 -17.31 -14.51
C GLY A 154 2.70 -17.32 -13.01
N VAL A 155 3.11 -18.36 -12.29
CA VAL A 155 3.19 -18.40 -10.82
C VAL A 155 4.66 -18.36 -10.43
N PRO A 156 5.12 -17.31 -9.71
CA PRO A 156 6.50 -17.28 -9.24
C PRO A 156 6.72 -18.41 -8.23
N ASP A 157 7.69 -19.29 -8.51
CA ASP A 157 8.09 -20.34 -7.59
C ASP A 157 8.87 -19.77 -6.38
N ALA A 158 9.19 -20.62 -5.40
CA ALA A 158 9.84 -20.18 -4.16
C ALA A 158 11.24 -19.59 -4.37
N ASP A 159 11.93 -19.88 -5.48
CA ASP A 159 13.26 -19.38 -5.79
C ASP A 159 13.19 -18.06 -6.60
N ALA A 160 12.22 -17.97 -7.51
CA ALA A 160 11.84 -16.74 -8.20
C ALA A 160 11.37 -15.68 -7.19
N LEU A 161 10.52 -16.05 -6.22
CA LEU A 161 10.08 -15.14 -5.17
C LEU A 161 11.26 -14.61 -4.34
N ARG A 162 12.22 -15.48 -3.99
CA ARG A 162 13.43 -15.08 -3.23
C ARG A 162 14.35 -14.12 -3.99
N SER A 163 14.38 -14.21 -5.32
CA SER A 163 15.19 -13.34 -6.17
C SER A 163 14.49 -12.03 -6.55
N MET A 164 13.17 -11.94 -6.36
CA MET A 164 12.42 -10.71 -6.59
C MET A 164 12.68 -9.66 -5.51
N LYS A 165 13.16 -8.49 -5.94
CA LYS A 165 13.36 -7.34 -5.05
C LYS A 165 12.03 -6.72 -4.60
N THR A 166 10.99 -6.80 -5.43
CA THR A 166 9.68 -6.17 -5.20
C THR A 166 8.54 -7.03 -5.74
N VAL A 167 8.10 -8.02 -4.94
CA VAL A 167 7.04 -8.99 -5.30
C VAL A 167 5.77 -8.32 -5.82
N ILE A 168 5.31 -7.23 -5.20
CA ILE A 168 4.07 -6.53 -5.59
C ILE A 168 4.18 -5.97 -7.01
N LEU A 169 5.27 -5.26 -7.33
CA LEU A 169 5.50 -4.71 -8.67
C LEU A 169 5.63 -5.81 -9.72
N SER A 170 6.33 -6.90 -9.38
CA SER A 170 6.46 -8.05 -10.29
C SER A 170 5.10 -8.65 -10.65
N LEU A 171 4.21 -8.86 -9.65
CA LEU A 171 2.87 -9.40 -9.89
C LEU A 171 1.98 -8.45 -10.71
N ILE A 172 2.14 -7.14 -10.55
CA ILE A 172 1.44 -6.16 -11.38
C ILE A 172 1.98 -6.19 -12.81
N LEU A 173 3.30 -6.20 -13.00
CA LEU A 173 3.95 -6.18 -14.31
C LEU A 173 3.68 -7.44 -15.12
N SER A 174 3.53 -8.61 -14.47
CA SER A 174 3.22 -9.87 -15.13
C SER A 174 1.80 -9.94 -15.68
N LYS A 175 0.86 -9.17 -15.10
CA LYS A 175 -0.57 -9.20 -15.45
C LYS A 175 -1.04 -8.01 -16.25
N PHE A 176 -0.40 -6.86 -16.09
CA PHE A 176 -0.91 -5.60 -16.61
C PHE A 176 0.15 -4.79 -17.35
N CYS A 177 -0.31 -4.06 -18.35
CA CYS A 177 0.38 -2.93 -18.97
C CYS A 177 -0.41 -1.66 -18.67
N PHE A 178 0.30 -0.56 -18.43
CA PHE A 178 -0.34 0.64 -17.95
C PHE A 178 0.38 1.91 -18.42
N SER A 179 -0.39 2.99 -18.53
CA SER A 179 0.09 4.34 -18.83
C SER A 179 -0.57 5.36 -17.91
N LEU A 180 0.01 6.56 -17.82
CA LEU A 180 -0.60 7.65 -17.06
C LEU A 180 -1.95 8.02 -17.66
N SER A 181 -2.95 8.24 -16.81
CA SER A 181 -4.21 8.83 -17.26
C SER A 181 -3.96 10.25 -17.81
N PRO A 182 -4.66 10.69 -18.86
CA PRO A 182 -4.62 12.09 -19.31
C PRO A 182 -5.02 13.09 -18.22
N ALA A 183 -5.76 12.65 -17.19
CA ALA A 183 -6.14 13.44 -16.03
C ALA A 183 -5.06 13.47 -14.93
N TYR A 184 -3.92 12.81 -15.13
CA TYR A 184 -2.83 12.81 -14.14
C TYR A 184 -2.24 14.19 -13.95
N GLN A 185 -2.20 14.65 -12.71
CA GLN A 185 -1.58 15.91 -12.33
C GLN A 185 -0.38 15.65 -11.42
N HIS A 186 0.82 15.96 -11.90
CA HIS A 186 2.05 15.79 -11.12
C HIS A 186 2.18 16.91 -10.08
N CYS A 187 1.69 16.64 -8.87
CA CYS A 187 1.79 17.54 -7.72
C CYS A 187 2.21 16.75 -6.48
N PRO A 188 3.52 16.57 -6.21
CA PRO A 188 3.99 15.92 -4.99
C PRO A 188 3.73 16.82 -3.78
N ALA A 189 3.07 16.27 -2.75
CA ALA A 189 2.87 16.93 -1.47
C ALA A 189 3.68 16.23 -0.38
N PHE A 190 4.30 17.00 0.50
CA PHE A 190 4.95 16.48 1.69
C PHE A 190 3.96 16.47 2.86
N ARG A 191 3.59 15.28 3.33
CA ARG A 191 2.83 15.08 4.56
C ARG A 191 3.70 14.37 5.60
N LEU A 192 3.48 13.08 5.80
CA LEU A 192 4.40 12.20 6.52
C LEU A 192 5.51 11.65 5.58
N VAL A 193 5.13 11.43 4.33
CA VAL A 193 5.97 11.02 3.21
C VAL A 193 5.63 11.90 2.00
N ILE A 194 6.46 11.84 0.94
CA ILE A 194 6.17 12.53 -0.33
C ILE A 194 5.17 11.68 -1.11
N GLU A 195 3.96 12.19 -1.33
CA GLU A 195 2.88 11.46 -2.00
C GLU A 195 2.21 12.29 -3.11
N PRO A 196 1.48 11.66 -4.06
CA PRO A 196 0.73 12.39 -5.09
C PRO A 196 -0.49 13.09 -4.48
N ASP A 197 -0.56 14.42 -4.54
CA ASP A 197 -1.65 15.20 -3.90
C ASP A 197 -3.02 14.95 -4.54
N HIS A 198 -3.05 14.64 -5.84
CA HIS A 198 -4.25 14.35 -6.61
C HIS A 198 -4.47 12.85 -6.86
N GLY A 199 -3.76 11.98 -6.13
CA GLY A 199 -3.75 10.54 -6.36
C GLY A 199 -3.03 10.12 -7.64
N LEU A 200 -3.02 8.81 -7.90
CA LEU A 200 -2.37 8.23 -9.08
C LEU A 200 -3.36 7.35 -9.86
N ASN A 201 -3.93 7.90 -10.92
CA ASN A 201 -4.81 7.17 -11.83
C ASN A 201 -4.04 6.67 -13.05
N LEU A 202 -4.10 5.37 -13.30
CA LEU A 202 -3.45 4.71 -14.43
C LEU A 202 -4.50 4.12 -15.38
N HIS A 203 -4.26 4.28 -16.68
CA HIS A 203 -4.96 3.49 -17.69
C HIS A 203 -4.33 2.12 -17.72
N MET A 204 -5.07 1.10 -17.29
CA MET A 204 -4.59 -0.27 -17.20
C MET A 204 -5.25 -1.15 -18.25
N ARG A 205 -4.46 -2.05 -18.83
CA ARG A 205 -4.91 -3.15 -19.69
C ARG A 205 -4.27 -4.45 -19.21
N ARG A 206 -4.98 -5.55 -19.39
CA ARG A 206 -4.43 -6.89 -19.16
C ARG A 206 -3.45 -7.25 -20.29
N VAL A 207 -2.42 -8.02 -19.98
CA VAL A 207 -1.46 -8.60 -20.94
C VAL A 207 -1.82 -10.05 -21.19
#